data_AF-A0A853KG84-F1
#
_entry.id   AF-A0A853KG84-F1
#
_cell.length_a   1.000
_cell.length_b   1.000
_cell.length_c   1.000
_cell.angle_alpha   90.00
_cell.angle_beta   90.00
_cell.angle_gamma   90.00
#
_symmetry.space_group_name_H-M   'P 1'
#
loop_
_entity.id
_entity.type
_entity.pdbx_description
1 polymer ?
#
loop_
_entity_poly.entity_id
_entity_poly.type
_entity_poly.pdbx_seq_one_letter_code
_entity_poly.pdbx_strand_id
1 'polypeptide(L)'
;MKIQLAVLGSNDFLVLLKTILGTLSHGLPTDEFILHEYKYDRLEDIANVVCETRERIDAWIFSDQLAHDVATMQAVFQKSRVVSRDALALIRAIAPFEQESDGLADHFSIDNMSEEEVQDAIVALRFVKNVYRYQGRLEIASNAFEDLLSFHKVHYQEGRVKLCVTGNHLVFESLQRQKIPTLLLPYRETATSRMMISVVSEIKSEQFKHSQIAIQIVQVSNFNTLMDQDHVFYDIYRTYLKTQGLLLDYTEQVLGTFVSIGNGRFMIFSTRGIVEKQIDRAIHLLHQIT
;
A
#
# COMPACT_ATOMS: atom_id res chain seq x y z
N MET A 1 1.01 -3.68 -19.29
CA MET A 1 2.15 -2.98 -18.67
C MET A 1 2.53 -3.79 -17.44
N LYS A 2 3.82 -4.08 -17.21
CA LYS A 2 4.23 -4.77 -15.98
C LYS A 2 4.11 -3.83 -14.79
N ILE A 3 3.62 -4.35 -13.68
CA ILE A 3 3.46 -3.62 -12.41
C ILE A 3 4.85 -3.28 -11.87
N GLN A 4 5.09 -2.04 -11.47
CA GLN A 4 6.35 -1.60 -10.87
C GLN A 4 6.24 -1.66 -9.35
N LEU A 5 6.98 -2.56 -8.72
CA LEU A 5 7.05 -2.66 -7.26
C LEU A 5 8.41 -2.20 -6.78
N ALA A 6 8.45 -1.41 -5.70
CA ALA A 6 9.68 -1.10 -4.99
C ALA A 6 9.66 -1.80 -3.62
N VAL A 7 10.78 -2.40 -3.25
CA VAL A 7 11.03 -2.91 -1.90
C VAL A 7 12.13 -2.09 -1.26
N LEU A 8 11.88 -1.62 -0.04
CA LEU A 8 12.88 -0.99 0.81
C LEU A 8 13.01 -1.83 2.09
N GLY A 9 14.16 -2.47 2.27
CA GLY A 9 14.30 -3.50 3.31
C GLY A 9 15.69 -3.75 3.86
N SER A 10 15.75 -4.37 5.03
CA SER A 10 17.00 -4.90 5.59
C SER A 10 17.58 -6.02 4.71
N ASN A 11 18.88 -6.30 4.87
CA ASN A 11 19.55 -7.35 4.10
C ASN A 11 18.86 -8.72 4.23
N ASP A 12 18.46 -9.10 5.44
CA ASP A 12 17.79 -10.37 5.71
C ASP A 12 16.46 -10.48 4.95
N PHE A 13 15.72 -9.38 4.84
CA PHE A 13 14.47 -9.33 4.10
C PHE A 13 14.71 -9.49 2.59
N LEU A 14 15.71 -8.78 2.04
CA LEU A 14 16.05 -8.88 0.62
C LEU A 14 16.55 -10.27 0.24
N VAL A 15 17.32 -10.92 1.11
CA VAL A 15 17.73 -12.33 0.93
C VAL A 15 16.52 -13.25 0.92
N LEU A 16 15.57 -13.07 1.84
CA LEU A 16 14.33 -13.83 1.85
C LEU A 16 13.55 -13.65 0.54
N LEU A 17 13.42 -12.41 0.05
CA LEU A 17 12.73 -12.14 -1.20
C LEU A 17 13.38 -12.84 -2.39
N LYS A 18 14.71 -12.85 -2.48
CA LYS A 18 15.44 -13.58 -3.53
C LYS A 18 15.14 -15.08 -3.48
N THR A 19 15.07 -15.67 -2.28
CA THR A 19 14.70 -17.07 -2.10
C THR A 19 13.26 -17.35 -2.56
N ILE A 20 12.32 -16.49 -2.16
CA ILE A 20 10.91 -16.61 -2.56
C ILE A 20 10.77 -16.52 -4.09
N LEU A 21 11.43 -15.54 -4.71
CA LEU A 21 11.36 -15.30 -6.15
C LEU A 21 12.06 -16.41 -6.95
N GLY A 22 13.20 -16.91 -6.47
CA GLY A 22 13.98 -17.95 -7.14
C GLY A 22 13.37 -19.35 -7.07
N THR A 23 12.60 -19.64 -6.01
CA THR A 23 11.96 -20.96 -5.87
C THR A 23 10.60 -21.05 -6.58
N LEU A 24 10.05 -19.93 -7.08
CA LEU A 24 8.66 -19.81 -7.56
C LEU A 24 7.63 -20.37 -6.57
N SER A 25 8.03 -20.51 -5.31
CA SER A 25 7.21 -21.09 -4.26
C SER A 25 6.06 -20.12 -3.97
N HIS A 26 4.88 -20.68 -3.73
CA HIS A 26 3.67 -19.94 -3.33
C HIS A 26 2.90 -19.20 -4.44
N GLY A 27 3.18 -19.46 -5.73
CA GLY A 27 2.31 -19.00 -6.82
C GLY A 27 2.38 -17.49 -7.10
N LEU A 28 3.53 -16.89 -6.82
CA LEU A 28 3.79 -15.49 -7.13
C LEU A 28 3.84 -15.25 -8.65
N PRO A 29 3.09 -14.27 -9.18
CA PRO A 29 3.05 -13.99 -10.62
C PRO A 29 4.27 -13.15 -11.04
N THR A 30 5.47 -13.75 -10.99
CA THR A 30 6.75 -13.07 -11.25
C THR A 30 6.84 -12.44 -12.65
N ASP A 31 6.08 -12.95 -13.62
CA ASP A 31 6.02 -12.38 -14.96
C ASP A 31 5.21 -11.08 -15.05
N GLU A 32 4.37 -10.78 -14.06
CA GLU A 32 3.42 -9.67 -14.08
C GLU A 32 3.98 -8.37 -13.48
N PHE A 33 5.09 -8.43 -12.73
CA PHE A 33 5.71 -7.27 -12.10
C PHE A 33 7.22 -7.18 -12.36
N ILE A 34 7.77 -5.99 -12.11
CA ILE A 34 9.20 -5.70 -12.02
C ILE A 34 9.46 -5.23 -10.60
N LEU A 35 10.47 -5.82 -9.94
CA LEU A 35 10.83 -5.49 -8.57
C LEU A 35 12.11 -4.64 -8.55
N HIS A 36 12.03 -3.49 -7.90
CA HIS A 36 13.17 -2.62 -7.60
C HIS A 36 13.55 -2.82 -6.13
N GLU A 37 14.77 -3.31 -5.88
CA GLU A 37 15.25 -3.64 -4.54
C GLU A 37 16.16 -2.53 -4.00
N TYR A 38 15.82 -2.00 -2.83
CA TYR A 38 16.60 -0.99 -2.13
C TYR A 38 16.93 -1.47 -0.72
N LYS A 39 18.21 -1.41 -0.37
CA LYS A 39 18.72 -1.69 0.97
C LYS A 39 18.91 -0.38 1.72
N TYR A 40 18.65 -0.39 3.03
CA TYR A 40 19.09 0.66 3.94
C TYR A 40 19.95 0.07 5.06
N ASP A 41 21.02 0.78 5.42
CA ASP A 41 21.84 0.49 6.59
C ASP A 41 21.65 1.59 7.66
N ARG A 42 21.09 2.74 7.27
CA ARG A 42 20.76 3.87 8.15
C ARG A 42 19.41 4.48 7.74
N LEU A 43 18.82 5.26 8.64
CA LEU A 43 17.53 5.91 8.37
C LEU A 43 17.65 6.97 7.27
N GLU A 44 18.81 7.62 7.14
CA GLU A 44 19.07 8.62 6.10
C GLU A 44 19.05 8.00 4.69
N ASP A 45 19.44 6.72 4.57
CA ASP A 45 19.41 6.01 3.28
C ASP A 45 17.98 5.90 2.75
N ILE A 46 16.99 5.78 3.65
CA ILE A 46 15.58 5.65 3.30
C ILE A 46 15.08 6.91 2.58
N ALA A 47 15.41 8.08 3.13
CA ALA A 47 15.03 9.37 2.55
C ALA A 47 15.66 9.57 1.17
N ASN A 48 16.95 9.22 1.04
CA ASN A 48 17.66 9.33 -0.25
C ASN A 48 17.02 8.43 -1.31
N VAL A 49 16.75 7.17 -0.98
CA VAL A 49 16.11 6.22 -1.91
C VAL A 49 14.76 6.77 -2.38
N VAL A 50 13.88 7.15 -1.45
CA VAL A 50 12.53 7.62 -1.78
C VAL A 50 12.54 8.89 -2.64
N CYS A 51 13.45 9.82 -2.38
CA CYS A 51 13.56 11.07 -3.13
C CYS A 51 14.25 10.91 -4.49
N GLU A 52 15.17 9.96 -4.63
CA GLU A 52 15.96 9.76 -5.85
C GLU A 52 15.31 8.78 -6.84
N THR A 53 14.36 7.94 -6.40
CA THR A 53 13.59 7.06 -7.30
C THR A 53 12.86 7.88 -8.36
N ARG A 54 13.25 7.71 -9.63
CA ARG A 54 12.64 8.40 -10.78
C ARG A 54 11.59 7.55 -11.47
N GLU A 55 11.60 6.25 -11.20
CA GLU A 55 10.68 5.27 -11.72
C GLU A 55 9.26 5.54 -11.22
N ARG A 56 8.28 5.33 -12.10
CA ARG A 56 6.89 5.31 -11.68
C ARG A 56 6.64 3.99 -10.94
N ILE A 57 6.66 4.04 -9.62
CA ILE A 57 6.36 2.89 -8.76
C ILE A 57 4.85 2.81 -8.50
N ASP A 58 4.26 1.63 -8.75
CA ASP A 58 2.83 1.38 -8.50
C ASP A 58 2.55 1.04 -7.03
N ALA A 59 3.49 0.40 -6.33
CA ALA A 59 3.41 0.17 -4.88
C ALA A 59 4.79 -0.02 -4.22
N TRP A 60 4.89 0.45 -2.98
CA TRP A 60 6.06 0.27 -2.12
C TRP A 60 5.84 -0.80 -1.05
N ILE A 61 6.86 -1.61 -0.80
CA ILE A 61 6.87 -2.65 0.22
C ILE A 61 8.04 -2.37 1.17
N PHE A 62 7.74 -2.24 2.45
CA PHE A 62 8.71 -1.95 3.49
C PHE A 62 8.90 -3.18 4.39
N SER A 63 10.15 -3.45 4.76
CA SER A 63 10.46 -4.60 5.62
C SER A 63 9.99 -4.41 7.06
N ASP A 64 9.94 -3.17 7.56
CA ASP A 64 9.43 -2.87 8.89
C ASP A 64 8.72 -1.51 8.95
N GLN A 65 7.99 -1.29 10.06
CA GLN A 65 7.16 -0.12 10.26
C GLN A 65 7.98 1.17 10.34
N LEU A 66 9.15 1.14 10.99
CA LEU A 66 10.01 2.32 11.12
C LEU A 66 10.47 2.82 9.75
N ALA A 67 10.85 1.89 8.86
CA ALA A 67 11.22 2.26 7.50
C ALA A 67 10.06 2.90 6.71
N HIS A 68 8.84 2.40 6.89
CA HIS A 68 7.63 2.97 6.29
C HIS A 68 7.30 4.35 6.85
N ASP A 69 7.41 4.54 8.15
CA ASP A 69 7.16 5.82 8.82
C ASP A 69 8.15 6.88 8.35
N VAL A 70 9.45 6.57 8.33
CA VAL A 70 10.48 7.49 7.83
C VAL A 70 10.25 7.84 6.36
N ALA A 71 9.87 6.86 5.53
CA ALA A 71 9.58 7.10 4.12
C ALA A 71 8.37 8.02 3.92
N THR A 72 7.29 7.82 4.69
CA THR A 72 6.04 8.60 4.56
C THR A 72 6.18 10.03 5.06
N MET A 73 7.18 10.34 5.89
CA MET A 73 7.57 11.71 6.22
C MET A 73 8.17 12.48 5.03
N GLN A 74 8.74 11.76 4.04
CA GLN A 74 9.44 12.36 2.90
C GLN A 74 8.59 12.43 1.63
N ALA A 75 7.70 11.45 1.43
CA ALA A 75 6.87 11.37 0.23
C ALA A 75 5.48 10.78 0.49
N VAL A 76 4.55 11.12 -0.40
CA VAL A 76 3.21 10.52 -0.41
C VAL A 76 3.21 9.31 -1.33
N PHE A 77 2.86 8.15 -0.76
CA PHE A 77 2.73 6.90 -1.51
C PHE A 77 1.28 6.61 -1.86
N GLN A 78 0.99 6.35 -3.14
CA GLN A 78 -0.34 5.91 -3.56
C GLN A 78 -0.71 4.55 -2.94
N LYS A 79 0.26 3.64 -2.89
CA LYS A 79 0.15 2.32 -2.25
C LYS A 79 1.45 1.99 -1.54
N SER A 80 1.35 1.65 -0.27
CA SER A 80 2.45 1.11 0.52
C SER A 80 1.96 -0.04 1.41
N ARG A 81 2.84 -1.00 1.68
CA ARG A 81 2.61 -2.10 2.63
C ARG A 81 3.86 -2.32 3.47
N VAL A 82 3.65 -2.66 4.73
CA VAL A 82 4.70 -3.18 5.61
C VAL A 82 4.52 -4.70 5.69
N VAL A 83 5.63 -5.44 5.66
CA VAL A 83 5.59 -6.89 5.83
C VAL A 83 5.19 -7.19 7.28
N SER A 84 4.04 -7.83 7.45
CA SER A 84 3.56 -8.17 8.79
C SER A 84 4.36 -9.32 9.40
N ARG A 85 4.52 -9.25 10.72
CA ARG A 85 5.04 -10.33 11.54
C ARG A 85 3.97 -10.71 12.53
N ASP A 86 3.57 -11.98 12.51
CA ASP A 86 2.44 -12.51 13.26
C ASP A 86 2.89 -13.25 14.54
N ALA A 87 1.93 -13.71 15.34
CA ALA A 87 2.17 -14.55 16.52
C ALA A 87 3.11 -15.73 16.23
N LEU A 88 3.00 -16.34 15.04
CA LEU A 88 3.84 -17.46 14.63
C LEU A 88 5.30 -17.06 14.40
N ALA A 89 5.58 -15.83 13.96
CA ALA A 89 6.94 -15.30 13.90
C ALA A 89 7.55 -15.19 15.31
N LEU A 90 6.77 -14.72 16.29
CA LEU A 90 7.22 -14.65 17.69
C LEU A 90 7.50 -16.04 18.27
N ILE A 91 6.58 -17.00 18.07
CA ILE A 91 6.76 -18.39 18.50
C ILE A 91 8.04 -18.99 17.91
N ARG A 92 8.28 -18.77 16.60
CA ARG A 92 9.47 -19.26 15.90
C ARG A 92 10.77 -18.64 16.41
N ALA A 93 10.74 -17.39 16.87
CA ALA A 93 11.91 -16.74 17.45
C ALA A 93 12.20 -17.26 18.86
N ILE A 94 11.17 -17.30 19.72
CA ILE A 94 11.35 -17.55 21.15
C ILE A 94 11.54 -19.04 21.47
N ALA A 95 10.77 -19.94 20.85
CA ALA A 95 10.78 -21.34 21.24
C ALA A 95 12.16 -22.03 21.12
N PRO A 96 12.94 -21.83 20.04
CA PRO A 96 14.30 -22.38 19.96
C PRO A 96 15.24 -21.72 20.97
N PHE A 97 15.13 -20.40 21.14
CA PHE A 97 15.99 -19.67 22.06
C PHE A 97 15.81 -20.13 23.52
N GLU A 98 14.57 -20.38 23.96
CA GLU A 98 14.29 -20.88 25.31
C GLU A 98 14.93 -22.26 25.55
N GLN A 99 14.94 -23.13 24.54
CA GLN A 99 15.57 -24.46 24.63
C GLN A 99 17.10 -24.37 24.79
N GLU A 100 17.73 -23.38 24.14
CA GLU A 100 19.17 -23.17 24.18
C GLU A 100 19.64 -22.38 25.41
N SER A 101 18.75 -21.55 25.98
CA SER A 101 19.12 -20.50 26.93
C SER A 101 18.71 -20.79 28.38
N ASP A 102 18.16 -21.98 28.67
CA ASP A 102 17.78 -22.44 30.01
C ASP A 102 16.92 -21.44 30.82
N GLY A 103 15.84 -20.92 30.21
CA GLY A 103 14.87 -20.08 30.94
C GLY A 103 15.06 -18.56 30.83
N LEU A 104 15.81 -18.07 29.83
CA LEU A 104 16.04 -16.64 29.63
C LEU A 104 14.90 -15.91 28.89
N ALA A 105 13.89 -16.60 28.36
CA ALA A 105 12.79 -15.96 27.63
C ALA A 105 11.47 -15.86 28.40
N ASP A 106 11.47 -16.06 29.72
CA ASP A 106 10.25 -15.93 30.53
C ASP A 106 9.79 -14.47 30.73
N HIS A 107 10.68 -13.49 30.55
CA HIS A 107 10.39 -12.06 30.59
C HIS A 107 11.06 -11.34 29.43
N PHE A 108 10.27 -10.81 28.49
CA PHE A 108 10.82 -10.09 27.34
C PHE A 108 10.07 -8.81 27.01
N SER A 109 10.78 -7.88 26.38
CA SER A 109 10.19 -6.69 25.75
C SER A 109 10.01 -6.94 24.26
N ILE A 110 8.89 -6.52 23.68
CA ILE A 110 8.58 -6.70 22.26
C ILE A 110 8.06 -5.43 21.61
N ASP A 111 8.42 -5.21 20.34
CA ASP A 111 7.87 -4.16 19.50
C ASP A 111 7.10 -4.68 18.27
N ASN A 112 6.50 -3.75 17.53
CA ASN A 112 5.93 -3.96 16.20
C ASN A 112 4.95 -5.15 16.10
N MET A 113 4.19 -5.40 17.16
CA MET A 113 3.18 -6.46 17.23
C MET A 113 1.96 -5.97 17.99
N SER A 114 0.77 -6.43 17.58
CA SER A 114 -0.49 -6.11 18.26
C SER A 114 -0.63 -6.89 19.58
N GLU A 115 -1.51 -6.41 20.46
CA GLU A 115 -1.84 -7.10 21.71
C GLU A 115 -2.39 -8.51 21.44
N GLU A 116 -3.24 -8.67 20.42
CA GLU A 116 -3.82 -9.94 20.01
C GLU A 116 -2.76 -10.93 19.56
N GLU A 117 -1.84 -10.52 18.69
CA GLU A 117 -0.75 -11.38 18.21
C GLU A 117 0.21 -11.80 19.34
N VAL A 118 0.51 -10.88 20.26
CA VAL A 118 1.31 -11.19 21.46
C VAL A 118 0.57 -12.21 22.33
N GLN A 119 -0.73 -12.01 22.56
CA GLN A 119 -1.53 -12.91 23.39
C GLN A 119 -1.62 -14.32 22.77
N ASP A 120 -1.85 -14.42 21.47
CA ASP A 120 -1.87 -15.69 20.73
C ASP A 120 -0.53 -16.43 20.85
N ALA A 121 0.58 -15.70 20.74
CA ALA A 121 1.92 -16.26 20.90
C ALA A 121 2.19 -16.74 22.34
N ILE A 122 1.77 -15.97 23.36
CA ILE A 122 1.93 -16.34 24.78
C ILE A 122 1.15 -17.62 25.11
N VAL A 123 -0.04 -17.82 24.54
CA VAL A 123 -0.83 -19.05 24.73
C VAL A 123 -0.05 -20.29 24.24
N ALA A 124 0.70 -20.16 23.15
CA ALA A 124 1.58 -21.22 22.66
C ALA A 124 2.87 -21.34 23.48
N LEU A 125 3.45 -20.21 23.93
CA LEU A 125 4.68 -20.12 24.70
C LEU A 125 4.41 -20.16 26.21
N ARG A 126 3.90 -21.30 26.72
CA ARG A 126 3.43 -21.47 28.11
C ARG A 126 4.43 -21.13 29.23
N PHE A 127 5.73 -21.01 28.92
CA PHE A 127 6.77 -20.62 29.87
C PHE A 127 6.92 -19.10 30.04
N VAL A 128 6.35 -18.31 29.14
CA VAL A 128 6.38 -16.84 29.18
C VAL A 128 5.52 -16.37 30.35
N LYS A 129 6.11 -15.56 31.23
CA LYS A 129 5.46 -15.02 32.42
C LYS A 129 5.05 -13.56 32.25
N ASN A 130 5.88 -12.77 31.57
CA ASN A 130 5.63 -11.35 31.41
C ASN A 130 6.17 -10.83 30.08
N VAL A 131 5.38 -9.96 29.43
CA VAL A 131 5.74 -9.34 28.17
C VAL A 131 5.50 -7.84 28.27
N TYR A 132 6.54 -7.06 28.01
CA TYR A 132 6.43 -5.60 27.90
C TYR A 132 6.34 -5.24 26.43
N ARG A 133 5.17 -4.76 25.99
CA ARG A 133 4.93 -4.38 24.61
C ARG A 133 5.16 -2.88 24.41
N TYR A 134 5.86 -2.49 23.34
CA TYR A 134 5.95 -1.09 22.94
C TYR A 134 4.58 -0.61 22.47
N GLN A 135 4.07 0.44 23.11
CA GLN A 135 2.76 1.04 22.81
C GLN A 135 2.87 2.41 22.14
N GLY A 136 4.08 2.88 21.84
CA GLY A 136 4.28 4.16 21.17
C GLY A 136 3.70 4.14 19.76
N ARG A 137 3.00 5.20 19.37
CA ARG A 137 2.71 5.47 17.96
C ARG A 137 4.00 5.98 17.33
N LEU A 138 4.62 5.17 16.47
CA LEU A 138 5.75 5.59 15.64
C LEU A 138 5.35 6.70 14.64
N GLU A 139 4.05 6.95 14.48
CA GLU A 139 3.43 7.80 13.44
C GLU A 139 3.85 9.28 13.40
N ILE A 140 4.61 9.82 14.37
CA ILE A 140 4.87 11.30 14.43
C ILE A 140 6.30 11.67 14.87
N ALA A 141 7.12 10.74 15.37
CA ALA A 141 8.36 11.14 16.03
C ALA A 141 9.55 11.17 15.05
N SER A 142 10.17 12.35 14.91
CA SER A 142 11.53 12.51 14.36
C SER A 142 12.59 11.69 15.11
N ASN A 143 12.23 11.08 16.25
CA ASN A 143 13.06 10.23 17.10
C ASN A 143 12.53 8.79 17.24
N ALA A 144 11.66 8.31 16.34
CA ALA A 144 11.00 7.00 16.45
C ALA A 144 11.98 5.82 16.71
N PHE A 145 13.16 5.86 16.09
CA PHE A 145 14.24 4.91 16.36
C PHE A 145 14.76 4.97 17.80
N GLU A 146 15.05 6.17 18.30
CA GLU A 146 15.58 6.37 19.65
C GLU A 146 14.55 6.00 20.72
N ASP A 147 13.28 6.27 20.48
CA ASP A 147 12.19 5.89 21.38
C ASP A 147 12.08 4.36 21.50
N LEU A 148 12.14 3.66 20.36
CA LEU A 148 12.09 2.21 20.30
C LEU A 148 13.32 1.57 20.97
N LEU A 149 14.50 2.11 20.69
CA LEU A 149 15.75 1.67 21.30
C LEU A 149 15.75 1.91 22.83
N SER A 150 15.28 3.08 23.26
CA SER A 150 15.22 3.46 24.67
C SER A 150 14.23 2.59 25.45
N PHE A 151 13.08 2.28 24.85
CA PHE A 151 12.11 1.36 25.43
C PHE A 151 12.75 0.02 25.82
N HIS A 152 13.41 -0.65 24.88
CA HIS A 152 14.08 -1.93 25.16
C HIS A 152 15.18 -1.81 26.21
N LYS A 153 16.01 -0.76 26.11
CA LYS A 153 17.11 -0.51 27.06
C LYS A 153 16.61 -0.33 28.49
N VAL A 154 15.61 0.51 28.70
CA VAL A 154 15.08 0.81 30.03
C VAL A 154 14.53 -0.46 30.68
N HIS A 155 13.72 -1.24 29.94
CA HIS A 155 13.18 -2.49 30.46
C HIS A 155 14.27 -3.50 30.83
N TYR A 156 15.35 -3.58 30.04
CA TYR A 156 16.46 -4.48 30.33
C TYR A 156 17.32 -4.00 31.52
N GLN A 157 17.70 -2.72 31.53
CA GLN A 157 18.57 -2.14 32.56
C GLN A 157 17.91 -2.13 33.94
N GLU A 158 16.59 -1.96 34.00
CA GLU A 158 15.83 -2.06 35.24
C GLU A 158 15.55 -3.51 35.68
N GLY A 159 16.03 -4.51 34.92
CA GLY A 159 15.83 -5.93 35.23
C GLY A 159 14.39 -6.42 35.05
N ARG A 160 13.53 -5.65 34.36
CA ARG A 160 12.14 -6.05 34.07
C ARG A 160 12.07 -7.16 33.04
N VAL A 161 13.05 -7.21 32.13
CA VAL A 161 13.17 -8.22 31.08
C VAL A 161 14.57 -8.77 31.01
N LYS A 162 14.70 -10.01 30.54
CA LYS A 162 15.99 -10.68 30.29
C LYS A 162 16.35 -10.68 28.80
N LEU A 163 15.34 -10.50 27.95
CA LEU A 163 15.43 -10.59 26.51
C LEU A 163 14.67 -9.43 25.84
N CYS A 164 15.26 -8.87 24.79
CA CYS A 164 14.59 -7.93 23.89
C CYS A 164 14.21 -8.64 22.58
N VAL A 165 13.02 -8.39 22.06
CA VAL A 165 12.53 -8.95 20.81
C VAL A 165 12.10 -7.79 19.93
N THR A 166 12.72 -7.64 18.77
CA THR A 166 12.45 -6.50 17.88
C THR A 166 12.23 -6.95 16.45
N GLY A 167 11.34 -6.26 15.74
CA GLY A 167 11.19 -6.38 14.31
C GLY A 167 12.13 -5.48 13.49
N ASN A 168 12.79 -4.51 14.12
CA ASN A 168 13.61 -3.56 13.40
C ASN A 168 15.09 -3.97 13.43
N HIS A 169 15.70 -4.06 12.25
CA HIS A 169 17.10 -4.52 12.12
C HIS A 169 18.10 -3.54 12.75
N LEU A 170 17.87 -2.22 12.64
CA LEU A 170 18.77 -1.22 13.24
C LEU A 170 18.71 -1.25 14.76
N VAL A 171 17.52 -1.45 15.34
CA VAL A 171 17.35 -1.62 16.79
C VAL A 171 18.02 -2.91 17.26
N PHE A 172 17.82 -4.01 16.54
CA PHE A 172 18.48 -5.28 16.82
C PHE A 172 20.00 -5.13 16.90
N GLU A 173 20.62 -4.55 15.86
CA GLU A 173 22.07 -4.34 15.85
C GLU A 173 22.54 -3.41 16.98
N SER A 174 21.79 -2.34 17.26
CA SER A 174 22.13 -1.38 18.31
C SER A 174 22.14 -2.02 19.70
N LEU A 175 21.15 -2.86 20.01
CA LEU A 175 21.06 -3.61 21.27
C LEU A 175 22.15 -4.69 21.38
N GLN A 176 22.41 -5.43 20.29
CA GLN A 176 23.47 -6.43 20.22
C GLN A 176 24.87 -5.82 20.44
N ARG A 177 25.16 -4.66 19.84
CA ARG A 177 26.41 -3.91 20.08
C ARG A 177 26.62 -3.52 21.55
N GLN A 178 25.52 -3.36 22.29
CA GLN A 178 25.53 -3.07 23.72
C GLN A 178 25.49 -4.34 24.60
N LYS A 179 25.63 -5.53 24.01
CA LYS A 179 25.58 -6.83 24.68
C LYS A 179 24.25 -7.11 25.41
N ILE A 180 23.16 -6.50 24.95
CA ILE A 180 21.82 -6.77 25.44
C ILE A 180 21.27 -8.01 24.69
N PRO A 181 20.86 -9.09 25.38
CA PRO A 181 20.28 -10.26 24.73
C PRO A 181 19.06 -9.87 23.89
N THR A 182 19.16 -10.06 22.58
CA THR A 182 18.15 -9.58 21.64
C THR A 182 17.88 -10.62 20.55
N LEU A 183 16.60 -10.85 20.24
CA LEU A 183 16.15 -11.63 19.09
C LEU A 183 15.53 -10.73 18.03
N LEU A 184 15.87 -10.98 16.77
CA LEU A 184 15.20 -10.38 15.63
C LEU A 184 13.99 -11.24 15.25
N LEU A 185 12.81 -10.61 15.10
CA LEU A 185 11.64 -11.32 14.62
C LEU A 185 11.83 -11.77 13.16
N PRO A 186 11.74 -13.08 12.87
CA PRO A 186 11.97 -13.60 11.54
C PRO A 186 10.82 -13.22 10.61
N TYR A 187 11.16 -12.96 9.35
CA TYR A 187 10.16 -12.91 8.29
C TYR A 187 9.71 -14.34 7.93
N ARG A 188 8.44 -14.50 7.55
CA ARG A 188 7.91 -15.78 7.08
C ARG A 188 7.68 -15.74 5.58
N GLU A 189 8.16 -16.75 4.86
CA GLU A 189 7.99 -16.89 3.40
C GLU A 189 6.53 -16.80 2.98
N THR A 190 5.67 -17.55 3.68
CA THR A 190 4.23 -17.59 3.40
C THR A 190 3.52 -16.25 3.64
N ALA A 191 3.89 -15.52 4.70
CA ALA A 191 3.32 -14.20 4.98
C ALA A 191 3.77 -13.17 3.94
N THR A 192 5.07 -13.15 3.63
CA THR A 192 5.68 -12.27 2.63
C THR A 192 5.08 -12.52 1.24
N SER A 193 4.96 -13.79 0.84
CA SER A 193 4.38 -14.18 -0.46
C SER A 193 2.91 -13.76 -0.56
N ARG A 194 2.11 -13.99 0.49
CA ARG A 194 0.70 -13.58 0.51
C ARG A 194 0.52 -12.07 0.40
N MET A 195 1.35 -11.30 1.12
CA MET A 195 1.33 -9.84 1.04
C MET A 195 1.67 -9.37 -0.39
N MET A 196 2.71 -9.92 -1.01
CA MET A 196 3.06 -9.60 -2.40
C MET A 196 1.94 -9.95 -3.39
N ILE A 197 1.36 -11.15 -3.29
CA ILE A 197 0.21 -11.56 -4.13
C ILE A 197 -0.96 -10.60 -3.95
N SER A 198 -1.25 -10.18 -2.71
CA SER A 198 -2.32 -9.23 -2.41
C SER A 198 -2.08 -7.89 -3.08
N VAL A 199 -0.86 -7.33 -2.97
CA VAL A 199 -0.50 -6.04 -3.58
C VAL A 199 -0.64 -6.09 -5.10
N VAL A 200 -0.09 -7.12 -5.73
CA VAL A 200 -0.21 -7.31 -7.18
C VAL A 200 -1.68 -7.44 -7.60
N SER A 201 -2.45 -8.27 -6.89
CA SER A 201 -3.87 -8.49 -7.18
C SER A 201 -4.70 -7.22 -7.04
N GLU A 202 -4.42 -6.41 -6.03
CA GLU A 202 -5.07 -5.12 -5.79
C GLU A 202 -4.81 -4.15 -6.94
N ILE A 203 -3.54 -4.01 -7.36
CA ILE A 203 -3.16 -3.15 -8.50
C ILE A 203 -3.84 -3.64 -9.78
N LYS A 204 -3.86 -4.95 -10.04
CA LYS A 204 -4.56 -5.51 -11.20
C LYS A 204 -6.06 -5.23 -11.16
N SER A 205 -6.69 -5.38 -9.99
CA SER A 205 -8.11 -5.09 -9.83
C SER A 205 -8.43 -3.65 -10.17
N GLU A 206 -7.59 -2.70 -9.74
CA GLU A 206 -7.76 -1.28 -10.08
C GLU A 206 -7.53 -1.01 -11.56
N GLN A 207 -6.46 -1.55 -12.15
CA GLN A 207 -6.21 -1.42 -13.59
C GLN A 207 -7.38 -1.99 -14.42
N PHE A 208 -7.93 -3.13 -14.00
CA PHE A 208 -9.10 -3.75 -14.63
C PHE A 208 -10.36 -2.90 -14.47
N LYS A 209 -10.62 -2.34 -13.29
CA LYS A 209 -11.75 -1.41 -13.09
C LYS A 209 -11.64 -0.21 -14.02
N HIS A 210 -10.45 0.36 -14.17
CA HIS A 210 -10.23 1.51 -15.05
C HIS A 210 -10.38 1.18 -16.54
N SER A 211 -10.13 -0.07 -16.97
CA SER A 211 -10.25 -0.48 -18.38
C SER A 211 -11.66 -0.86 -18.83
N GLN A 212 -12.62 -0.98 -17.90
CA GLN A 212 -14.01 -1.28 -18.22
C GLN A 212 -14.64 -0.21 -19.12
N ILE A 213 -15.49 -0.64 -20.05
CA ILE A 213 -16.24 0.26 -20.93
C ILE A 213 -17.21 1.08 -20.08
N ALA A 214 -17.14 2.40 -20.23
CA ALA A 214 -18.12 3.35 -19.69
C ALA A 214 -18.98 3.89 -20.82
N ILE A 215 -20.30 3.87 -20.63
CA ILE A 215 -21.28 4.42 -21.56
C ILE A 215 -21.99 5.56 -20.88
N GLN A 216 -21.91 6.75 -21.47
CA GLN A 216 -22.62 7.94 -21.01
C GLN A 216 -23.78 8.20 -21.97
N ILE A 217 -24.98 8.35 -21.44
CA ILE A 217 -26.19 8.63 -22.23
C ILE A 217 -26.63 10.06 -21.92
N VAL A 218 -26.68 10.89 -22.95
CA VAL A 218 -27.17 12.27 -22.87
C VAL A 218 -28.49 12.37 -23.61
N GLN A 219 -29.50 12.93 -22.95
CA GLN A 219 -30.82 13.10 -23.50
C GLN A 219 -31.29 14.54 -23.33
N VAL A 220 -31.68 15.16 -24.46
CA VAL A 220 -32.37 16.44 -24.46
C VAL A 220 -33.84 16.19 -24.08
N SER A 221 -34.26 16.75 -22.96
CA SER A 221 -35.65 16.68 -22.49
C SER A 221 -36.61 17.36 -23.48
N ASN A 222 -37.79 16.78 -23.66
CA ASN A 222 -38.87 17.33 -24.49
C ASN A 222 -38.51 17.61 -25.97
N PHE A 223 -37.47 16.98 -26.51
CA PHE A 223 -36.96 17.25 -27.87
C PHE A 223 -38.04 17.16 -28.96
N ASN A 224 -38.88 16.12 -28.93
CA ASN A 224 -39.95 15.95 -29.93
C ASN A 224 -40.99 17.08 -29.84
N THR A 225 -41.43 17.41 -28.62
CA THR A 225 -42.40 18.49 -28.37
C THR A 225 -41.86 19.87 -28.78
N LEU A 226 -40.55 20.08 -28.65
CA LEU A 226 -39.88 21.29 -29.09
C LEU A 226 -39.81 21.37 -30.63
N MET A 227 -39.55 20.25 -31.31
CA MET A 227 -39.45 20.20 -32.77
C MET A 227 -40.80 20.37 -33.49
N ASP A 228 -41.92 20.11 -32.84
CA ASP A 228 -43.27 20.27 -33.40
C ASP A 228 -43.80 21.73 -33.34
N GLN A 229 -43.01 22.70 -32.85
CA GLN A 229 -43.41 24.11 -32.73
C GLN A 229 -42.94 24.94 -33.94
N ASP A 230 -43.87 25.28 -34.84
CA ASP A 230 -43.61 25.96 -36.12
C ASP A 230 -42.86 27.30 -36.01
N HIS A 231 -42.98 28.02 -34.89
CA HIS A 231 -42.44 29.37 -34.75
C HIS A 231 -41.01 29.44 -34.19
N VAL A 232 -40.44 28.34 -33.68
CA VAL A 232 -39.10 28.33 -33.02
C VAL A 232 -38.19 27.22 -33.54
N PHE A 233 -38.63 26.45 -34.53
CA PHE A 233 -37.92 25.29 -35.10
C PHE A 233 -36.43 25.56 -35.37
N TYR A 234 -36.10 26.67 -36.06
CA TYR A 234 -34.72 26.99 -36.42
C TYR A 234 -33.83 27.29 -35.21
N ASP A 235 -34.35 27.95 -34.17
CA ASP A 235 -33.56 28.26 -32.98
C ASP A 235 -33.36 27.04 -32.08
N ILE A 236 -34.35 26.14 -32.05
CA ILE A 236 -34.25 24.84 -31.38
C ILE A 236 -33.23 23.95 -32.12
N TYR A 237 -33.26 23.95 -33.45
CA TYR A 237 -32.29 23.22 -34.27
C TYR A 237 -30.87 23.77 -34.13
N ARG A 238 -30.68 25.10 -34.08
CA ARG A 238 -29.38 25.72 -33.77
C ARG A 238 -28.86 25.32 -32.40
N THR A 239 -29.74 25.32 -31.39
CA THR A 239 -29.39 24.89 -30.03
C THR A 239 -28.98 23.41 -30.01
N TYR A 240 -29.72 22.56 -30.73
CA TYR A 240 -29.37 21.15 -30.90
C TYR A 240 -27.99 20.94 -31.52
N LEU A 241 -27.66 21.66 -32.61
CA LEU A 241 -26.33 21.60 -33.23
C LEU A 241 -25.23 22.08 -32.29
N LYS A 242 -25.47 23.15 -31.52
CA LYS A 242 -24.53 23.65 -30.52
C LYS A 242 -24.27 22.61 -29.43
N THR A 243 -25.31 21.94 -28.94
CA THR A 243 -25.20 20.85 -27.96
C THR A 243 -24.41 19.67 -28.51
N GLN A 244 -24.61 19.30 -29.78
CA GLN A 244 -23.79 18.27 -30.43
C GLN A 244 -22.31 18.67 -30.50
N GLY A 245 -22.01 19.92 -30.84
CA GLY A 245 -20.63 20.44 -30.83
C GLY A 245 -19.96 20.30 -29.46
N LEU A 246 -20.65 20.74 -28.40
CA LEU A 246 -20.16 20.62 -27.02
C LEU A 246 -19.94 19.15 -26.59
N LEU A 247 -20.85 18.25 -26.99
CA LEU A 247 -20.72 16.82 -26.71
C LEU A 247 -19.56 16.17 -27.48
N LEU A 248 -19.27 16.62 -28.70
CA LEU A 248 -18.11 16.19 -29.46
C LEU A 248 -16.81 16.64 -28.79
N ASP A 249 -16.72 17.90 -28.39
CA ASP A 249 -15.54 18.44 -27.68
C ASP A 249 -15.27 17.66 -26.39
N TYR A 250 -16.33 17.35 -25.62
CA TYR A 250 -16.20 16.50 -24.43
C TYR A 250 -15.80 15.06 -24.79
N THR A 251 -16.36 14.49 -25.86
CA THR A 251 -16.00 13.14 -26.32
C THR A 251 -14.51 13.02 -26.63
N GLU A 252 -13.92 14.01 -27.31
CA GLU A 252 -12.48 14.05 -27.58
C GLU A 252 -11.67 14.04 -26.28
N GLN A 253 -12.09 14.82 -25.28
CA GLN A 253 -11.40 14.92 -24.01
C GLN A 253 -11.44 13.62 -23.19
N VAL A 254 -12.51 12.84 -23.32
CA VAL A 254 -12.62 11.51 -22.71
C VAL A 254 -12.09 10.40 -23.61
N LEU A 255 -11.38 10.73 -24.69
CA LEU A 255 -10.88 9.78 -25.70
C LEU A 255 -11.96 8.77 -26.13
N GLY A 256 -13.18 9.28 -26.25
CA GLY A 256 -14.37 8.48 -26.45
C GLY A 256 -14.79 8.38 -27.91
N THR A 257 -15.87 7.63 -28.13
CA THR A 257 -16.58 7.56 -29.41
C THR A 257 -18.00 8.08 -29.21
N PHE A 258 -18.38 9.08 -30.02
CA PHE A 258 -19.70 9.70 -29.99
C PHE A 258 -20.64 9.01 -31.00
N VAL A 259 -21.85 8.69 -30.56
CA VAL A 259 -22.90 8.09 -31.39
C VAL A 259 -24.21 8.85 -31.17
N SER A 260 -24.78 9.37 -32.25
CA SER A 260 -26.14 9.93 -32.23
C SER A 260 -27.16 8.81 -32.45
N ILE A 261 -28.11 8.66 -31.52
CA ILE A 261 -29.16 7.63 -31.56
C ILE A 261 -30.48 8.21 -32.10
N GLY A 262 -30.52 9.53 -32.34
CA GLY A 262 -31.71 10.25 -32.78
C GLY A 262 -32.62 10.68 -31.63
N ASN A 263 -33.62 11.50 -31.96
CA ASN A 263 -34.59 12.08 -31.00
C ASN A 263 -33.93 12.75 -29.79
N GLY A 264 -32.88 13.55 -30.02
CA GLY A 264 -32.19 14.26 -28.94
C GLY A 264 -31.37 13.36 -28.01
N ARG A 265 -31.08 12.11 -28.38
CA ARG A 265 -30.28 11.16 -27.58
C ARG A 265 -28.92 10.88 -28.19
N PHE A 266 -27.91 10.85 -27.33
CA PHE A 266 -26.52 10.63 -27.67
C PHE A 266 -25.88 9.62 -26.72
N MET A 267 -24.96 8.82 -27.25
CA MET A 267 -24.12 7.88 -26.51
C MET A 267 -22.67 8.28 -26.67
N ILE A 268 -21.92 8.27 -25.56
CA ILE A 268 -20.47 8.43 -25.56
C ILE A 268 -19.88 7.18 -24.92
N PHE A 269 -19.10 6.44 -25.71
CA PHE A 269 -18.35 5.27 -25.25
C PHE A 269 -16.94 5.70 -24.88
N SER A 270 -16.45 5.31 -23.71
CA SER A 270 -15.06 5.52 -23.29
C SER A 270 -14.65 4.39 -22.32
N THR A 271 -13.53 4.53 -21.64
CA THR A 271 -13.18 3.69 -20.49
C THR A 271 -13.51 4.41 -19.20
N ARG A 272 -13.94 3.65 -18.19
CA ARG A 272 -14.29 4.17 -16.86
C ARG A 272 -13.18 5.04 -16.28
N GLY A 273 -11.92 4.62 -16.39
CA GLY A 273 -10.79 5.34 -15.83
C GLY A 273 -10.53 6.70 -16.47
N ILE A 274 -10.92 6.91 -17.73
CA ILE A 274 -10.82 8.23 -18.38
C ILE A 274 -11.99 9.12 -17.96
N VAL A 275 -13.20 8.56 -17.92
CA VAL A 275 -14.42 9.30 -17.52
C VAL A 275 -14.31 9.80 -16.08
N GLU A 276 -13.88 8.95 -15.13
CA GLU A 276 -13.71 9.35 -13.72
C GLU A 276 -12.69 10.48 -13.55
N LYS A 277 -11.61 10.51 -14.36
CA LYS A 277 -10.60 11.58 -14.33
C LYS A 277 -11.09 12.91 -14.90
N GLN A 278 -12.15 12.90 -15.71
CA GLN A 278 -12.69 14.08 -16.37
C GLN A 278 -14.08 14.46 -15.82
N ILE A 279 -14.44 13.97 -14.64
CA ILE A 279 -15.79 14.16 -14.08
C ILE A 279 -16.15 15.63 -13.89
N ASP A 280 -15.20 16.45 -13.46
CA ASP A 280 -15.39 17.90 -13.30
C ASP A 280 -15.71 18.59 -14.63
N ARG A 281 -15.13 18.08 -15.73
CA ARG A 281 -15.42 18.58 -17.07
C ARG A 281 -16.77 18.15 -17.59
N ALA A 282 -17.19 16.93 -17.25
CA ALA A 282 -18.55 16.48 -17.52
C ALA A 282 -19.58 17.38 -16.82
N ILE A 283 -19.30 17.79 -15.57
CA ILE A 283 -20.13 18.74 -14.81
C ILE A 283 -20.10 20.13 -15.48
N HIS A 284 -18.93 20.63 -15.89
CA HIS A 284 -18.81 21.90 -16.58
C HIS A 284 -19.57 21.92 -17.91
N LEU A 285 -19.51 20.83 -18.67
CA LEU A 285 -20.28 20.65 -19.91
C LEU A 285 -21.78 20.76 -19.65
N LEU A 286 -22.29 20.13 -18.59
CA LEU A 286 -23.70 20.23 -18.22
C LEU A 286 -24.11 21.69 -18.01
N HIS A 287 -23.31 22.48 -17.29
CA HIS A 287 -23.58 23.92 -17.09
C HIS A 287 -23.52 24.77 -18.37
N GLN A 288 -22.87 24.32 -19.43
CA GLN A 288 -22.85 25.02 -20.73
C GLN A 288 -24.05 24.68 -21.62
N ILE A 289 -24.70 23.54 -21.34
CA ILE A 289 -25.83 23.00 -22.10
C ILE A 289 -27.18 23.34 -21.41
N THR A 290 -27.19 23.56 -20.09
CA THR A 290 -28.37 24.03 -19.31
C THR A 290 -28.39 25.55 -19.18
#